data_AF-A0A969GHA8-F1
#
_entry.id   AF-A0A969GHA8-F1
#
_cell.length_a   1.000
_cell.length_b   1.000
_cell.length_c   1.000
_cell.angle_alpha   90.00
_cell.angle_beta   90.00
_cell.angle_gamma   90.00
#
_symmetry.space_group_name_H-M   'P 1'
#
loop_
_entity.id
_entity.type
_entity.pdbx_description
1 polymer ?
#
loop_
_entity_poly.entity_id
_entity_poly.type
_entity_poly.pdbx_seq_one_letter_code
_entity_poly.pdbx_strand_id
1 'polypeptide(L)'
;ERLTFYLDLYHGTCRKVEYKPEPASYPTPAFTLTATYKNITDVLTGKLNPMTAMMTMKLKVHGSMGYMMRNVPTVLDFVRVAQEATTEIM
;
A
#
# COMPACT_ATOMS: atom_id res chain seq x y z
N GLU A 1 8.10 3.68 -15.92
CA GLU A 1 6.80 4.39 -15.85
C GLU A 1 6.31 4.40 -14.41
N ARG A 2 5.49 5.37 -13.97
CA ARG A 2 4.89 5.38 -12.62
C ARG A 2 3.63 4.51 -12.63
N LEU A 3 3.62 3.47 -11.81
CA LEU A 3 2.44 2.65 -11.55
C LEU A 3 1.67 3.27 -10.37
N THR A 4 0.35 3.35 -10.46
CA THR A 4 -0.50 3.90 -9.40
C THR A 4 -1.79 3.09 -9.32
N PHE A 5 -2.19 2.77 -8.11
CA PHE A 5 -3.43 2.09 -7.79
C PHE A 5 -4.21 2.97 -6.83
N TYR A 6 -5.51 3.07 -7.04
CA TYR A 6 -6.43 3.58 -6.04
C TYR A 6 -7.27 2.43 -5.51
N LEU A 7 -7.37 2.34 -4.18
CA LEU A 7 -8.12 1.33 -3.47
C LEU A 7 -9.10 2.02 -2.54
N ASP A 8 -10.39 1.87 -2.79
CA ASP A 8 -11.43 2.36 -1.91
C ASP A 8 -11.74 1.31 -0.83
N LEU A 9 -11.14 1.48 0.34
CA LEU A 9 -11.27 0.56 1.48
C LEU A 9 -12.21 1.15 2.53
N TYR A 10 -13.26 0.41 2.88
CA TYR A 10 -14.27 0.85 3.85
C TYR A 10 -14.84 -0.34 4.63
N HIS A 11 -14.77 -0.28 5.95
CA HIS A 11 -15.22 -1.34 6.88
C HIS A 11 -14.82 -2.77 6.45
N GLY A 12 -13.54 -2.96 6.09
CA GLY A 12 -13.01 -4.27 5.70
C GLY A 12 -13.33 -4.71 4.27
N THR A 13 -14.06 -3.89 3.50
CA THR A 13 -14.40 -4.17 2.10
C THR A 13 -13.62 -3.26 1.16
N CYS A 14 -13.16 -3.80 0.03
CA CYS A 14 -12.69 -2.99 -1.09
C CYS A 14 -13.85 -2.73 -2.04
N ARG A 15 -14.35 -1.49 -2.09
CA ARG A 15 -15.54 -1.08 -2.85
C ARG A 15 -15.24 -0.77 -4.31
N LYS A 16 -14.03 -0.28 -4.58
CA LYS A 16 -13.55 0.12 -5.91
C LYS A 16 -12.03 -0.04 -5.98
N VAL A 17 -11.55 -0.46 -7.16
CA VAL A 17 -10.14 -0.46 -7.54
C VAL A 17 -9.98 0.27 -8.86
N GLU A 18 -8.93 1.07 -8.99
CA GLU A 18 -8.59 1.73 -10.25
C GLU A 18 -7.08 1.68 -10.48
N TYR A 19 -6.66 1.25 -11.67
CA TYR A 19 -5.27 1.21 -12.09
C TYR A 19 -4.96 2.39 -13.00
N LYS A 20 -3.85 3.08 -12.71
CA LYS A 20 -3.45 4.34 -13.34
C LYS A 20 -4.60 5.39 -13.37
N PRO A 21 -5.26 5.66 -12.22
CA PRO A 21 -6.22 6.75 -12.17
C PRO A 21 -5.54 8.08 -12.45
N GLU A 22 -6.28 9.05 -12.98
CA GLU A 22 -5.80 10.41 -13.05
C GLU A 22 -5.61 10.96 -11.62
N PRO A 23 -4.51 11.67 -11.30
CA PRO A 23 -4.29 12.21 -9.96
C PRO A 23 -5.43 13.10 -9.45
N ALA A 24 -6.13 13.80 -10.37
CA ALA A 24 -7.26 14.67 -10.04
C ALA A 24 -8.52 13.89 -9.61
N SER A 25 -8.64 12.61 -9.96
CA SER A 25 -9.80 11.78 -9.60
C SER A 25 -9.92 11.56 -8.08
N TYR A 26 -8.79 11.65 -7.36
CA TYR A 26 -8.73 11.41 -5.91
C TYR A 26 -7.80 12.44 -5.25
N PRO A 27 -8.27 13.69 -5.02
CA PRO A 27 -7.41 14.77 -4.54
C PRO A 27 -6.99 14.62 -3.08
N THR A 28 -7.78 13.91 -2.27
CA THR A 28 -7.56 13.78 -0.82
C THR A 28 -7.70 12.33 -0.34
N PRO A 29 -6.83 11.41 -0.80
CA PRO A 29 -6.83 10.05 -0.28
C PRO A 29 -6.43 10.07 1.20
N ALA A 30 -7.07 9.21 2.02
CA ALA A 30 -6.75 9.10 3.44
C ALA A 30 -5.29 8.68 3.67
N PHE A 31 -4.77 7.85 2.76
CA PHE A 31 -3.37 7.43 2.74
C PHE A 31 -2.83 7.43 1.31
N THR A 32 -1.62 7.93 1.12
CA THR A 32 -0.83 7.74 -0.10
C THR A 32 0.46 7.00 0.25
N LEU A 33 0.65 5.84 -0.35
CA LEU A 33 1.86 5.03 -0.18
C LEU A 33 2.75 5.18 -1.42
N THR A 34 4.01 5.54 -1.23
CA THR A 34 4.98 5.67 -2.33
C THR A 34 6.30 4.99 -2.00
N ALA A 35 6.86 4.29 -2.97
CA ALA A 35 8.16 3.64 -2.86
C ALA A 35 8.74 3.40 -4.26
N THR A 36 9.99 2.95 -4.32
CA THR A 36 10.56 2.43 -5.56
C THR A 36 9.88 1.10 -5.90
N TYR A 37 9.89 0.74 -7.20
CA TYR A 37 9.35 -0.54 -7.66
C TYR A 37 9.97 -1.73 -6.91
N LYS A 38 11.29 -1.68 -6.71
CA LYS A 38 12.03 -2.68 -5.94
C LYS A 38 11.52 -2.81 -4.51
N ASN A 39 11.29 -1.69 -3.81
CA ASN A 39 10.82 -1.75 -2.42
C ASN A 39 9.39 -2.29 -2.32
N ILE A 40 8.50 -1.93 -3.26
CA ILE A 40 7.16 -2.53 -3.33
C ILE A 40 7.27 -4.04 -3.58
N THR A 41 8.09 -4.46 -4.54
CA THR A 41 8.35 -5.87 -4.83
C THR A 41 8.90 -6.61 -3.61
N ASP A 42 9.87 -6.03 -2.90
CA ASP A 42 10.44 -6.66 -1.71
C ASP A 42 9.38 -6.82 -0.61
N VAL A 43 8.43 -5.89 -0.47
CA VAL A 43 7.30 -6.02 0.47
C VAL A 43 6.33 -7.12 0.02
N LEU A 44 5.93 -7.11 -1.27
CA LEU A 44 5.01 -8.09 -1.86
C LEU A 44 5.62 -9.49 -2.05
N THR A 45 6.93 -9.64 -1.87
CA THR A 45 7.61 -10.95 -1.88
C THR A 45 8.09 -11.36 -0.48
N GLY A 46 7.76 -10.57 0.56
CA GLY A 46 8.12 -10.85 1.95
C GLY A 46 9.60 -10.61 2.30
N LYS A 47 10.43 -10.16 1.35
CA LYS A 47 11.85 -9.80 1.57
C LYS A 47 12.03 -8.56 2.43
N LEU A 48 11.01 -7.70 2.50
CA LEU A 48 11.00 -6.49 3.33
C LEU A 48 9.70 -6.44 4.13
N ASN A 49 9.81 -6.44 5.46
CA ASN A 49 8.64 -6.27 6.32
C ASN A 49 8.01 -4.88 6.13
N PRO A 50 6.68 -4.75 5.96
CA PRO A 50 6.04 -3.47 5.67
C PRO A 50 6.16 -2.44 6.80
N MET A 51 6.17 -2.89 8.06
CA MET A 51 6.34 -2.00 9.22
C MET A 51 7.74 -1.39 9.22
N THR A 52 8.76 -2.24 9.02
CA THR A 52 10.15 -1.79 8.85
C THR A 52 10.29 -0.86 7.64
N ALA A 53 9.63 -1.17 6.53
CA ALA A 53 9.66 -0.33 5.33
C ALA A 53 9.12 1.07 5.59
N MET A 54 8.02 1.19 6.34
CA MET A 54 7.44 2.48 6.72
C MET A 54 8.33 3.25 7.69
N MET A 55 8.81 2.60 8.76
CA MET A 55 9.66 3.24 9.77
C MET A 55 11.00 3.72 9.20
N THR A 56 11.52 3.04 8.18
CA THR A 56 12.78 3.39 7.49
C THR A 56 12.57 4.23 6.23
N MET A 57 11.34 4.70 5.98
CA MET A 57 10.96 5.51 4.81
C MET A 57 11.22 4.83 3.44
N LYS A 58 11.47 3.52 3.43
CA LYS A 58 11.51 2.72 2.19
C LYS A 58 10.13 2.58 1.56
N LEU A 59 9.08 2.66 2.38
CA LEU A 59 7.69 2.87 2.02
C LEU A 59 7.21 4.17 2.67
N LYS A 60 7.15 5.25 1.90
CA LYS A 60 6.71 6.56 2.41
C LYS A 60 5.20 6.57 2.54
N VAL A 61 4.72 7.04 3.68
CA VAL A 61 3.30 7.19 3.99
C VAL A 61 2.96 8.67 4.09
N HIS A 62 2.00 9.11 3.30
CA HIS A 62 1.27 10.36 3.54
C HIS A 62 -0.07 10.01 4.17
N GLY A 63 -0.42 10.63 5.30
CA GLY A 63 -1.55 10.26 6.15
C GLY A 63 -1.11 10.02 7.61
N SER A 64 -2.02 9.54 8.46
CA SER A 64 -1.73 9.34 9.89
C SER A 64 -0.91 8.08 10.14
N MET A 65 0.41 8.22 10.34
CA MET A 65 1.26 7.12 10.79
C MET A 65 0.82 6.55 12.14
N GLY A 66 0.33 7.39 13.06
CA GLY A 66 -0.20 6.92 14.35
C GLY A 66 -1.39 5.98 14.18
N TYR A 67 -2.25 6.23 13.18
CA TYR A 67 -3.35 5.33 12.84
C TYR A 67 -2.83 4.00 12.30
N MET A 68 -1.86 4.00 11.39
CA MET A 68 -1.22 2.78 10.88
C MET A 68 -0.59 1.95 12.01
N MET A 69 0.16 2.60 12.91
CA MET A 69 0.87 1.91 14.01
C MET A 69 -0.08 1.36 15.07
N ARG A 70 -1.28 1.94 15.27
CA ARG A 70 -2.29 1.36 16.18
C ARG A 70 -3.02 0.18 15.56
N ASN A 71 -2.99 0.04 14.24
CA ASN A 71 -3.68 -0.99 13.48
C ASN A 71 -2.70 -1.93 12.76
N VAL A 72 -1.57 -2.28 13.41
CA VAL A 72 -0.53 -3.17 12.84
C VAL A 72 -1.11 -4.46 12.24
N PRO A 73 -2.04 -5.18 12.90
CA PRO A 73 -2.60 -6.40 12.33
C PRO A 73 -3.24 -6.17 10.96
N THR A 74 -3.97 -5.07 10.78
CA THR A 74 -4.59 -4.69 9.50
C THR A 74 -3.55 -4.41 8.42
N VAL A 75 -2.44 -3.75 8.76
CA VAL A 75 -1.35 -3.47 7.82
C VAL A 75 -0.70 -4.78 7.36
N LEU A 76 -0.40 -5.68 8.31
CA LEU A 76 0.21 -6.97 8.01
C LEU A 76 -0.74 -7.83 7.17
N ASP A 77 -2.02 -7.87 7.52
CA ASP A 77 -3.02 -8.66 6.80
C ASP A 77 -3.26 -8.14 5.38
N PHE A 78 -3.30 -6.81 5.19
CA PHE A 78 -3.38 -6.20 3.87
C PHE A 78 -2.23 -6.65 2.96
N VAL A 79 -0.99 -6.65 3.48
CA VAL A 79 0.18 -7.09 2.71
C VAL A 79 0.13 -8.59 2.46
N ARG A 80 -0.29 -9.41 3.42
CA ARG A 80 -0.49 -10.86 3.22
C ARG A 80 -1.47 -11.15 2.08
N VAL A 81 -2.62 -10.47 2.05
CA VAL A 81 -3.60 -10.63 0.96
C VAL A 81 -3.02 -10.18 -0.38
N ALA A 82 -2.25 -9.08 -0.39
CA ALA A 82 -1.58 -8.63 -1.60
C ALA A 82 -0.52 -9.63 -2.09
N GLN A 83 0.21 -10.28 -1.18
CA GLN A 83 1.17 -11.35 -1.50
C GLN A 83 0.46 -12.56 -2.13
N GLU A 84 -0.68 -12.97 -1.58
CA GLU A 84 -1.48 -14.09 -2.11
C GLU A 84 -2.05 -13.79 -3.51
N ALA A 85 -2.44 -12.54 -3.77
CA ALA A 85 -2.92 -12.10 -5.07
C ALA A 85 -1.79 -11.89 -6.11
N THR A 86 -0.55 -11.72 -5.67
CA THR A 86 0.59 -11.44 -6.53
C THR A 86 1.27 -12.74 -6.95
N THR A 87 0.81 -13.34 -8.05
CA THR A 87 1.41 -14.57 -8.60
C THR A 87 2.69 -14.27 -9.38
N GLU A 88 2.79 -13.08 -9.99
CA GLU A 88 3.94 -12.63 -10.78
C GLU A 88 4.22 -11.14 -10.48
N ILE A 89 5.51 -10.78 -10.48
CA ILE A 89 5.95 -9.40 -10.33
C ILE A 89 6.02 -8.78 -11.74
N MET A 90 5.35 -7.65 -11.94
CA MET A 90 5.26 -6.93 -13.21
C MET A 90 6.58 -6.31 -13.69
#